data_AF-A0A1E3UMB4-F1
#
_entry.id   AF-A0A1E3UMB4-F1
#
_cell.length_a   1.000
_cell.length_b   1.000
_cell.length_c   1.000
_cell.angle_alpha   90.00
_cell.angle_beta   90.00
_cell.angle_gamma   90.00
#
_symmetry.space_group_name_H-M   'P 1'
#
loop_
_entity.id
_entity.type
_entity.pdbx_description
1 polymer ?
#
loop_
_entity_poly.entity_id
_entity_poly.type
_entity_poly.pdbx_seq_one_letter_code
_entity_poly.pdbx_strand_id
1 'polypeptide(L)' 'MPDAVKPEICLTGKLLYPVHIGLPAYIQETDGYRRTSTVCAILADTQEATVIETRNSVYSIQKV' A
#
# COMPACT_ATOMS: atom_id res chain seq x y z
N MET A 1 1.93 15.60 -21.30
CA MET A 1 1.62 14.18 -21.00
C MET A 1 0.73 14.23 -19.78
N PRO A 2 -0.49 13.68 -19.77
CA PRO A 2 -1.22 13.62 -18.52
C PRO A 2 -0.35 12.81 -17.55
N ASP A 3 -0.06 13.36 -16.38
CA ASP A 3 0.54 12.61 -15.28
C ASP A 3 -0.22 11.29 -15.19
N ALA A 4 0.45 10.19 -15.52
CA ALA A 4 -0.19 8.90 -15.59
C ALA A 4 -0.70 8.58 -14.19
N VAL A 5 -2.01 8.72 -13.99
CA VAL A 5 -2.65 8.49 -12.70
C VAL A 5 -2.36 7.05 -12.33
N LYS A 6 -1.59 6.85 -11.25
CA LYS A 6 -1.30 5.51 -10.76
C LYS A 6 -2.62 4.85 -10.39
N PRO A 7 -2.87 3.60 -10.81
CA PRO A 7 -4.08 2.88 -10.41
C PRO A 7 -4.15 2.79 -8.88
N GLU A 8 -5.34 3.04 -8.36
CA GLU A 8 -5.65 2.86 -6.95
C GLU A 8 -6.12 1.42 -6.71
N ILE A 9 -5.58 0.80 -5.67
CA ILE A 9 -5.90 -0.56 -5.24
C ILE A 9 -6.40 -0.49 -3.80
N CYS A 10 -7.70 -0.65 -3.63
CA CYS A 10 -8.34 -0.75 -2.32
C CYS A 10 -8.41 -2.22 -1.90
N LEU A 11 -7.92 -2.52 -0.70
CA LEU A 11 -7.96 -3.86 -0.14
C LEU A 11 -8.06 -3.81 1.38
N THR A 12 -8.48 -4.93 1.96
CA THR A 12 -8.54 -5.12 3.41
C THR A 12 -7.41 -6.03 3.84
N GLY A 13 -6.66 -5.64 4.87
CA GLY A 13 -5.54 -6.43 5.34
C GLY A 13 -4.70 -5.75 6.40
N LYS A 14 -3.63 -6.43 6.79
CA LYS A 14 -2.68 -5.94 7.79
C LYS A 14 -1.28 -5.85 7.20
N LEU A 15 -0.58 -4.75 7.46
CA LEU A 15 0.84 -4.64 7.15
C LEU A 15 1.63 -5.61 8.04
N LEU A 16 2.36 -6.54 7.42
CA LEU A 16 3.17 -7.55 8.13
C LEU A 16 4.36 -6.93 8.86
N TYR A 17 4.90 -5.85 8.30
CA TYR A 17 6.02 -5.09 8.84
C TYR A 17 5.74 -3.58 8.71
N PRO A 18 6.43 -2.74 9.50
CA PRO A 18 6.42 -1.30 9.29
C PRO A 18 6.77 -0.94 7.84
N VAL A 19 6.05 0.02 7.27
CA VAL A 19 6.30 0.46 5.90
C VAL A 19 7.52 1.39 5.87
N HIS A 20 8.42 1.12 4.93
CA HIS A 20 9.60 1.95 4.70
C HIS A 20 9.63 2.44 3.25
N ILE A 21 9.86 3.73 3.06
CA ILE A 21 10.09 4.32 1.73
C ILE A 21 11.37 3.72 1.14
N GLY A 22 11.33 3.36 -0.14
CA GLY A 22 12.43 2.70 -0.84
C GLY A 22 12.42 1.17 -0.72
N LEU A 23 11.53 0.58 0.07
CA LEU A 23 11.35 -0.87 0.18
C LEU A 23 9.94 -1.31 -0.23
N PRO A 24 9.73 -2.58 -0.64
CA PRO A 24 8.39 -3.15 -0.82
C PRO A 24 7.62 -3.23 0.51
N ALA A 25 6.32 -2.99 0.46
CA ALA A 25 5.42 -3.32 1.56
C ALA A 25 4.90 -4.76 1.42
N TYR A 26 4.61 -5.37 2.57
CA TYR A 26 4.05 -6.71 2.67
C TYR A 26 2.72 -6.64 3.40
N ILE A 27 1.66 -7.05 2.73
CA ILE A 27 0.29 -6.93 3.21
C ILE A 27 -0.26 -8.35 3.37
N GLN A 28 -0.70 -8.70 4.57
CA GLN A 28 -1.46 -9.90 4.84
C GLN A 28 -2.92 -9.67 4.48
N GLU A 29 -3.41 -10.41 3.50
CA GLU A 29 -4.83 -10.52 3.13
C GLU A 29 -5.42 -11.79 3.76
N THR A 30 -6.74 -11.99 3.68
CA THR A 30 -7.42 -13.16 4.25
C THR A 30 -6.88 -14.49 3.71
N ASP A 31 -6.59 -14.53 2.42
CA ASP A 31 -6.21 -15.77 1.70
C ASP A 31 -4.71 -15.88 1.41
N GLY A 32 -3.88 -14.99 1.98
CA GLY A 32 -2.44 -15.01 1.72
C GLY A 32 -1.76 -13.67 1.98
N TYR A 33 -0.64 -13.44 1.29
CA TYR A 33 0.10 -12.19 1.39
C TYR A 33 0.36 -11.59 0.01
N ARG A 34 0.42 -10.26 -0.03
CA ARG A 34 0.76 -9.48 -1.20
C ARG A 34 2.04 -8.71 -0.94
N ARG A 35 2.99 -8.86 -1.86
CA ARG A 35 4.17 -8.00 -1.94
C ARG A 35 3.89 -6.88 -2.93
N THR A 36 4.03 -5.63 -2.51
CA THR A 36 3.88 -4.47 -3.40
C THR A 36 5.15 -4.22 -4.22
N SER A 37 5.09 -3.27 -5.14
CA SER A 37 6.31 -2.61 -5.64
C SER A 37 6.92 -1.70 -4.57
N THR A 38 8.09 -1.12 -4.85
CA THR A 38 8.77 -0.19 -3.94
C THR A 38 7.84 0.95 -3.52
N VAL A 39 7.76 1.19 -2.21
CA VAL A 39 7.01 2.31 -1.65
C VAL A 39 7.75 3.61 -1.94
N CYS A 40 7.04 4.58 -2.51
CA CYS A 40 7.52 5.92 -2.82
C CYS A 40 7.12 6.92 -1.73
N ALA A 41 5.91 6.79 -1.17
CA ALA A 41 5.42 7.66 -0.13
C ALA A 41 4.37 6.95 0.74
N ILE A 42 4.22 7.43 1.97
CA ILE A 42 3.09 7.07 2.85
C ILE A 42 2.18 8.29 2.85
N LEU A 43 1.00 8.17 2.25
CA LEU A 43 0.07 9.28 2.04
C LEU A 43 -0.84 9.48 3.26
N ALA A 44 -1.23 8.39 3.91
CA ALA A 44 -1.98 8.41 5.15
C ALA A 44 -1.66 7.17 5.98
N ASP A 45 -1.61 7.34 7.30
CA ASP A 45 -1.56 6.22 8.24
C ASP A 45 -2.45 6.54 9.44
N THR A 46 -3.70 6.09 9.36
CA THR A 46 -4.71 6.28 10.40
C THR A 46 -4.96 4.98 11.15
N GLN A 47 -5.80 5.01 12.17
CA GLN A 47 -6.20 3.77 12.87
C GLN A 47 -7.02 2.83 11.98
N GLU A 48 -7.75 3.37 11.00
CA GLU A 48 -8.66 2.61 10.14
C GLU A 48 -8.00 2.16 8.83
N ALA A 49 -7.07 2.95 8.29
CA ALA A 49 -6.44 2.64 7.01
C ALA A 49 -5.01 3.15 6.89
N THR A 50 -4.20 2.46 6.10
CA THR A 50 -2.90 2.97 5.62
C THR A 50 -2.96 3.13 4.11
N VAL A 51 -2.64 4.32 3.62
CA VAL A 51 -2.53 4.62 2.19
C VAL A 51 -1.07 4.80 1.83
N ILE A 52 -0.56 3.95 0.95
CA ILE A 52 0.83 3.98 0.48
C ILE A 52 0.88 4.18 -1.02
N GLU A 53 1.72 5.11 -1.46
CA GLU A 53 2.08 5.21 -2.86
C GLU A 53 3.26 4.30 -3.15
N THR A 54 3.15 3.49 -4.19
CA THR A 54 4.25 2.67 -4.69
C THR A 54 4.67 3.14 -6.08
N ARG A 55 5.69 2.51 -6.65
CA ARG A 55 6.18 2.83 -7.99
C ARG A 55 5.07 2.78 -9.04
N ASN A 56 4.18 1.79 -8.93
CA ASN A 56 3.22 1.47 -9.98
C ASN A 56 1.76 1.76 -9.60
N SER A 57 1.44 1.87 -8.30
CA SER A 57 0.06 1.92 -7.81
C SER A 57 -0.02 2.65 -6.47
N VAL A 58 -1.19 3.18 -6.15
CA VAL A 58 -1.53 3.64 -4.80
C VAL A 58 -2.33 2.53 -4.13
N TYR A 59 -1.93 2.12 -2.93
CA TYR A 59 -2.65 1.12 -2.14
C TYR A 59 -3.38 1.80 -0.99
N SER A 60 -4.68 1.54 -0.87
CA SER A 60 -5.53 1.95 0.24
C SER A 60 -5.88 0.70 1.05
N ILE A 61 -5.19 0.50 2.17
CA ILE A 61 -5.22 -0.73 2.98
C ILE A 61 -6.13 -0.47 4.19
N GLN A 62 -7.33 -1.04 4.19
CA GLN A 62 -8.26 -1.02 5.32
C GLN A 62 -7.79 -2.01 6.39
N LYS A 63 -7.52 -1.54 7.61
CA LYS A 63 -6.99 -2.34 8.71
C LYS A 63 -8.09 -3.19 9.34
N VAL A 64 -7.76 -4.45 9.65
CA VAL A 64 -8.62 -5.42 10.39
C VAL A 64 -8.05 -5.72 11.76
#